data_AF-A0A7C3I5E8-F1
#
_entry.id   AF-A0A7C3I5E8-F1
#
_cell.length_a   1.000
_cell.length_b   1.000
_cell.length_c   1.000
_cell.angle_alpha   90.00
_cell.angle_beta   90.00
_cell.angle_gamma   90.00
#
_symmetry.space_group_name_H-M   'P 1'
#
loop_
_entity.id
_entity.type
_entity.pdbx_description
1 polymer ?
#
loop_
_entity_poly.entity_id
_entity_poly.type
_entity_poly.pdbx_seq_one_letter_code
_entity_poly.pdbx_strand_id
1 'polypeptide(L)'
;MKLRLREDPREWRKFGLSTALVLALLTGLLVWRGWISGPVAAGVLSALAGLALVALARPPWLRRPYRAGMRVSHALGRVVAPVLLGLIFLLVVTPLGLLLRSLGKDLLRLRREPGAESYWQPVTGSRDLTKMF
;
A
#
# COMPACT_ATOMS: atom_id res chain seq x y z
N MET A 1 -5.69 3.00 -16.42
CA MET A 1 -5.12 4.29 -15.93
C MET A 1 -3.75 4.53 -16.53
N LYS A 2 -3.55 5.63 -17.27
CA LYS A 2 -2.21 6.03 -17.79
C LYS A 2 -1.38 6.54 -16.62
N LEU A 3 -0.19 5.95 -16.41
CA LEU A 3 0.78 6.45 -15.44
C LEU A 3 1.33 7.80 -15.93
N ARG A 4 0.87 8.91 -15.34
CA ARG A 4 1.53 10.22 -15.50
C ARG A 4 2.78 10.22 -14.63
N LEU A 5 3.88 9.70 -15.17
CA LEU A 5 5.18 9.76 -14.52
C LEU A 5 5.72 11.18 -14.71
N ARG A 6 5.87 11.93 -13.62
CA ARG A 6 6.62 13.20 -13.66
C ARG A 6 8.08 12.85 -13.88
N GLU A 7 8.57 13.05 -15.10
CA GLU A 7 9.96 12.76 -15.47
C GLU A 7 10.90 13.88 -14.99
N ASP A 8 10.86 14.16 -13.68
CA ASP A 8 11.72 15.17 -13.03
C ASP A 8 13.08 14.55 -12.67
N PRO A 9 14.23 15.17 -13.04
CA PRO A 9 15.57 14.63 -12.74
C PRO A 9 15.83 14.42 -11.24
N ARG A 10 15.13 15.15 -10.38
CA ARG A 10 15.19 15.02 -8.92
C ARG A 10 14.51 13.75 -8.42
N GLU A 11 13.43 13.29 -9.07
CA GLU A 11 12.73 12.06 -8.69
C GLU A 11 13.57 10.82 -9.00
N TRP A 12 14.32 10.84 -10.10
CA TRP A 12 15.23 9.73 -10.46
C TRP A 12 16.35 9.54 -9.44
N ARG A 13 16.92 10.65 -8.93
CA ARG A 13 17.93 10.61 -7.87
C ARG A 13 17.36 10.10 -6.55
N LYS A 14 16.17 10.57 -6.17
CA LYS A 14 15.47 10.12 -4.94
C LYS A 14 15.17 8.62 -5.01
N PHE A 15 14.72 8.12 -6.15
CA PHE A 15 14.47 6.69 -6.36
C PHE A 15 15.76 5.85 -6.27
N GLY A 16 16.85 6.32 -6.90
CA GLY A 16 18.15 5.64 -6.81
C GLY A 16 18.69 5.61 -5.38
N LEU A 17 18.64 6.74 -4.67
CA LEU A 17 19.07 6.86 -3.27
C LEU A 17 18.21 6.02 -2.32
N SER A 18 16.89 6.08 -2.44
CA SER A 18 16.00 5.30 -1.57
C SER A 18 16.17 3.80 -1.79
N THR A 19 16.32 3.37 -3.05
CA THR A 19 16.55 1.96 -3.40
C THR A 19 17.90 1.49 -2.86
N ALA A 20 18.96 2.29 -3.03
CA ALA A 20 20.28 1.97 -2.49
C ALA A 20 20.26 1.88 -0.96
N LEU A 21 19.57 2.81 -0.27
CA LEU A 21 19.46 2.83 1.18
C LEU A 21 18.72 1.60 1.71
N VAL A 22 17.55 1.29 1.16
CA VAL A 22 16.73 0.13 1.59
C VAL A 22 17.50 -1.17 1.38
N LEU A 23 18.20 -1.31 0.25
CA LEU A 23 18.99 -2.51 -0.04
C LEU A 23 20.25 -2.61 0.82
N ALA A 24 20.90 -1.49 1.14
CA ALA A 24 22.01 -1.48 2.08
C ALA A 24 21.58 -1.95 3.47
N LEU A 25 20.43 -1.46 3.95
CA LEU A 25 19.82 -1.89 5.22
C LEU A 25 19.47 -3.38 5.20
N LEU A 26 18.81 -3.85 4.14
CA LEU A 26 18.47 -5.26 3.96
C LEU A 26 19.70 -6.16 3.96
N THR A 27 20.76 -5.77 3.25
CA THR A 27 21.97 -6.59 3.19
C THR A 27 22.71 -6.60 4.52
N GLY A 28 22.79 -5.46 5.21
CA GLY A 28 23.31 -5.38 6.58
C GLY A 28 22.52 -6.28 7.53
N LEU A 29 21.20 -6.29 7.42
CA LEU A 29 20.33 -7.16 8.23
C LEU A 29 20.52 -8.65 7.91
N LEU A 30 20.68 -9.03 6.64
CA LEU A 30 20.90 -10.42 6.23
C LEU A 30 22.28 -10.95 6.62
N VAL A 31 23.31 -10.10 6.57
CA VAL A 31 24.65 -10.42 7.11
C VAL A 31 24.58 -10.58 8.62
N TRP A 32 23.88 -9.68 9.32
CA TRP A 32 23.69 -9.78 10.77
C TRP A 32 22.90 -11.03 11.20
N ARG A 33 21.95 -11.47 10.38
CA ARG A 33 21.18 -12.71 10.58
C ARG A 33 22.00 -13.98 10.31
N GLY A 34 23.17 -13.88 9.69
CA GLY A 34 24.05 -15.02 9.37
C GLY A 34 23.53 -15.95 8.24
N TRP A 35 22.53 -15.51 7.47
CA TRP A 35 21.90 -16.33 6.40
C TRP A 35 22.72 -16.37 5.10
N ILE A 36 23.71 -15.50 4.95
CA ILE A 36 24.53 -15.37 3.74
C ILE A 36 26.00 -15.32 4.13
N SER A 37 26.84 -16.06 3.41
CA SER A 37 28.29 -16.01 3.55
C SER A 37 28.84 -14.64 3.11
N GLY A 38 29.77 -14.07 3.90
CA GLY A 38 30.40 -12.77 3.65
C GLY A 38 30.73 -12.42 2.19
N PRO A 39 31.30 -13.34 1.37
CA PRO A 39 31.60 -13.05 -0.03
C PRO A 39 30.37 -12.95 -0.94
N VAL A 40 29.29 -13.72 -0.69
CA VAL A 40 28.05 -13.62 -1.46
C VAL A 40 27.31 -12.33 -1.13
N ALA A 41 27.31 -11.92 0.14
CA ALA A 41 26.77 -10.63 0.57
C ALA A 41 27.54 -9.46 -0.07
N ALA A 42 28.88 -9.54 -0.12
CA ALA A 42 29.73 -8.55 -0.78
C ALA A 42 29.52 -8.52 -2.30
N GLY A 43 29.29 -9.67 -2.95
CA GLY A 43 28.97 -9.76 -4.38
C GLY A 43 27.63 -9.09 -4.73
N VAL A 44 26.60 -9.30 -3.90
CA VAL A 44 25.29 -8.66 -4.09
C VAL A 44 25.37 -7.16 -3.80
N LEU A 45 26.06 -6.74 -2.73
CA LEU A 45 26.28 -5.33 -2.41
C LEU A 45 27.08 -4.60 -3.48
N SER A 46 28.12 -5.22 -4.04
CA SER A 46 28.94 -4.61 -5.10
C SER A 46 28.18 -4.52 -6.43
N ALA A 47 27.38 -5.53 -6.78
CA ALA A 47 26.49 -5.47 -7.95
C ALA A 47 25.42 -4.36 -7.80
N LEU A 48 24.85 -4.23 -6.60
CA LEU A 48 23.85 -3.19 -6.29
C LEU A 48 24.47 -1.79 -6.18
N ALA A 49 25.67 -1.67 -5.60
CA ALA A 49 26.43 -0.43 -5.56
C ALA A 49 26.89 -0.01 -6.97
N GLY A 50 27.25 -0.97 -7.83
CA GLY A 50 27.51 -0.74 -9.25
C GLY A 50 26.28 -0.21 -9.97
N LEU A 51 25.10 -0.77 -9.71
CA LEU A 51 23.83 -0.27 -10.23
C LEU A 51 23.53 1.17 -9.73
N ALA A 52 23.81 1.45 -8.46
CA ALA A 52 23.66 2.78 -7.85
C ALA A 52 24.68 3.81 -8.36
N LEU A 53 25.91 3.39 -8.67
CA LEU A 53 26.95 4.24 -9.27
C LEU A 53 26.62 4.58 -10.72
N VAL A 54 26.14 3.60 -11.49
CA VAL A 54 25.61 3.83 -12.84
C VAL A 54 24.39 4.77 -12.80
N ALA A 55 23.60 4.69 -11.73
CA ALA A 55 22.50 5.61 -11.49
C ALA A 55 22.93 7.06 -11.20
N LEU A 56 24.10 7.25 -10.61
CA LEU A 56 24.64 8.57 -10.29
C LEU A 56 25.38 9.21 -11.48
N ALA A 57 26.05 8.42 -12.30
CA ALA A 57 26.97 8.91 -13.33
C ALA A 57 26.32 9.37 -14.65
N ARG A 58 25.17 8.80 -15.07
CA ARG A 58 24.51 9.19 -16.35
C ARG A 58 22.98 9.29 -16.24
N PRO A 59 22.43 10.52 -16.06
CA PRO A 59 21.00 10.78 -15.92
C PRO A 59 20.07 10.25 -17.04
N PRO A 60 20.42 10.28 -18.35
CA PRO A 60 19.48 9.87 -19.40
C PRO A 60 19.31 8.35 -19.52
N TRP A 61 20.26 7.55 -19.01
CA TRP A 61 20.16 6.09 -19.02
C TRP A 61 19.22 5.57 -17.92
N LEU A 62 19.00 6.36 -16.86
CA LEU A 62 18.12 6.00 -15.75
C LEU A 62 16.63 6.11 -16.06
N ARG A 63 16.28 6.77 -17.15
CA ARG A 63 14.89 6.95 -17.59
C ARG A 63 14.21 5.63 -17.96
N ARG A 64 14.95 4.69 -18.57
CA ARG A 64 14.46 3.36 -18.94
C ARG A 64 14.19 2.45 -17.72
N PRO A 65 15.14 2.25 -16.79
CA PRO A 65 14.90 1.43 -15.60
C PRO A 65 13.91 2.09 -14.64
N TYR A 66 13.89 3.41 -14.47
CA TYR A 66 12.87 4.09 -13.66
C TYR A 66 11.45 3.83 -14.21
N ARG A 67 11.27 3.93 -15.53
CA ARG A 67 9.98 3.63 -16.16
C ARG A 67 9.60 2.15 -16.04
N ALA A 68 10.57 1.23 -16.16
CA ALA A 68 10.33 -0.20 -15.94
C ALA A 68 9.94 -0.49 -14.48
N GLY A 69 10.71 0.03 -13.53
CA GLY A 69 10.44 -0.08 -12.09
C GLY A 69 9.06 0.46 -11.73
N MET A 70 8.70 1.65 -12.22
CA MET A 70 7.37 2.21 -11.97
C MET A 70 6.23 1.39 -12.57
N ARG A 71 6.41 0.77 -13.74
CA ARG A 71 5.42 -0.17 -14.29
C ARG A 71 5.28 -1.41 -13.42
N VAL A 72 6.40 -1.97 -12.96
CA VAL A 72 6.40 -3.14 -12.06
C VAL A 72 5.73 -2.78 -10.74
N SER A 73 6.13 -1.70 -10.09
CA SER A 73 5.50 -1.23 -8.84
C SER A 73 4.02 -0.94 -9.01
N HIS A 74 3.60 -0.39 -10.15
CA HIS A 74 2.18 -0.18 -10.43
C HIS A 74 1.40 -1.49 -10.64
N ALA A 75 1.97 -2.44 -11.37
CA ALA A 75 1.37 -3.76 -11.56
C ALA A 75 1.28 -4.51 -10.22
N LEU A 76 2.33 -4.45 -9.41
CA LEU A 76 2.37 -5.02 -8.08
C LEU A 76 1.31 -4.36 -7.19
N GLY A 77 1.22 -3.03 -7.20
CA GLY A 77 0.20 -2.28 -6.45
C GLY A 77 -1.22 -2.65 -6.86
N ARG A 78 -1.48 -2.96 -8.14
CA ARG A 78 -2.78 -3.44 -8.60
C ARG A 78 -3.20 -4.78 -8.00
N VAL A 79 -2.25 -5.65 -7.67
CA VAL A 79 -2.52 -6.95 -7.04
C VAL A 79 -2.51 -6.83 -5.53
N VAL A 80 -1.51 -6.12 -4.98
CA VAL A 80 -1.33 -5.94 -3.54
C VAL A 80 -2.48 -5.15 -2.93
N ALA A 81 -2.98 -4.10 -3.58
CA ALA A 81 -4.08 -3.29 -3.03
C ALA A 81 -5.37 -4.09 -2.79
N PRO A 82 -5.95 -4.83 -3.77
CA PRO A 82 -7.14 -5.65 -3.51
C PRO A 82 -6.85 -6.81 -2.57
N VAL A 83 -5.63 -7.39 -2.57
CA VAL A 83 -5.26 -8.44 -1.62
C VAL A 83 -5.23 -7.90 -0.19
N LEU A 84 -4.59 -6.75 0.06
CA LEU A 84 -4.59 -6.11 1.38
C LEU A 84 -6.01 -5.76 1.81
N LEU A 85 -6.81 -5.18 0.91
CA LEU A 85 -8.20 -4.83 1.20
C LEU A 85 -9.01 -6.07 1.57
N GLY A 86 -8.87 -7.16 0.80
CA GLY A 86 -9.51 -8.43 1.09
C GLY A 86 -9.06 -9.02 2.42
N LEU A 87 -7.76 -8.94 2.72
CA LEU A 87 -7.19 -9.42 3.97
C LEU A 87 -7.73 -8.62 5.17
N ILE A 88 -7.75 -7.29 5.11
CA ILE A 88 -8.34 -6.44 6.14
C ILE A 88 -9.84 -6.75 6.30
N PHE A 89 -10.55 -6.92 5.19
CA PHE A 89 -11.97 -7.24 5.25
C PHE A 89 -12.22 -8.59 5.93
N LEU A 90 -11.44 -9.62 5.61
CA LEU A 90 -11.62 -10.96 6.16
C LEU A 90 -11.06 -11.12 7.58
N LEU A 91 -9.96 -10.47 7.92
CA LEU A 91 -9.30 -10.62 9.23
C LEU A 91 -9.76 -9.59 10.27
N VAL A 92 -10.29 -8.44 9.84
CA VAL A 92 -10.72 -7.37 10.75
C VAL A 92 -12.22 -7.19 10.67
N VAL A 93 -12.74 -6.85 9.49
CA VAL A 93 -14.16 -6.46 9.34
C VAL A 93 -15.10 -7.63 9.57
N THR A 94 -14.80 -8.79 8.98
CA THR A 94 -15.63 -10.00 9.06
C THR A 94 -15.72 -10.54 10.49
N PRO A 95 -14.61 -10.78 11.21
CA PRO A 95 -14.70 -11.25 12.59
C PRO A 95 -15.31 -10.20 13.51
N LEU A 96 -15.08 -8.91 13.28
CA LEU A 96 -15.75 -7.85 14.04
C LEU A 96 -17.27 -7.90 13.86
N GLY A 97 -17.75 -8.09 12.63
CA GLY A 97 -19.16 -8.27 12.32
C GLY A 97 -19.75 -9.54 12.95
N LEU A 98 -19.01 -10.65 12.92
CA LEU A 98 -19.42 -11.89 13.60
C LEU A 98 -19.48 -11.73 15.12
N LEU A 99 -18.51 -11.03 15.72
CA LEU A 99 -18.49 -10.74 17.16
C LEU A 99 -19.70 -9.90 17.57
N LEU A 100 -20.02 -8.85 16.80
CA LEU A 100 -21.17 -8.01 17.03
C LEU A 100 -22.48 -8.80 16.89
N ARG A 101 -22.55 -9.70 15.92
CA ARG A 101 -23.69 -10.61 15.73
C ARG A 101 -23.85 -11.60 16.88
N SER A 102 -22.76 -12.18 17.40
CA SER A 102 -22.81 -13.06 18.57
C SER A 102 -23.18 -12.31 19.86
N LEU A 103 -22.81 -11.03 19.97
CA LEU A 103 -23.22 -10.14 21.06
C LEU A 103 -24.67 -9.65 20.94
N GLY A 104 -25.42 -10.09 19.92
CA GLY A 104 -26.81 -9.71 19.69
C GLY A 104 -27.01 -8.26 19.25
N LYS A 105 -25.92 -7.53 18.93
CA LYS A 105 -25.98 -6.14 18.50
C LYS A 105 -26.25 -6.07 17.00
N ASP A 106 -27.51 -5.90 16.63
CA ASP A 106 -27.90 -5.61 15.25
C ASP A 106 -27.77 -4.10 14.96
N LEU A 107 -26.54 -3.65 14.73
CA LEU A 107 -26.24 -2.24 14.45
C LEU A 107 -26.92 -1.73 13.17
N LEU A 108 -27.20 -2.62 12.23
CA LEU A 108 -27.82 -2.29 10.95
C LEU A 108 -29.34 -2.54 10.94
N ARG A 109 -29.92 -3.02 12.05
CA ARG A 109 -31.32 -3.49 12.14
C ARG A 109 -31.70 -4.34 10.92
N LEU A 110 -30.81 -5.24 10.54
CA LEU A 110 -30.93 -6.05 9.32
C LEU A 110 -31.96 -7.18 9.50
N ARG A 111 -32.31 -7.54 10.74
CA ARG A 111 -33.44 -8.44 11.00
C ARG A 111 -34.75 -7.79 10.54
N ARG A 112 -35.42 -8.44 9.59
CA ARG A 112 -36.79 -8.11 9.21
C ARG A 112 -37.72 -8.43 10.38
N GLU A 113 -38.40 -7.41 10.89
CA GLU A 113 -39.46 -7.59 11.86
C GLU A 113 -40.76 -7.95 11.13
N PRO A 114 -41.32 -9.16 11.35
CA PRO A 114 -42.47 -9.66 10.59
C PRO A 114 -43.79 -8.92 10.89
N GLY A 115 -43.80 -7.96 11.82
CA GLY A 115 -44.95 -7.12 12.16
C GLY A 115 -44.74 -5.61 11.93
N ALA A 116 -43.62 -5.19 11.31
CA ALA A 116 -43.35 -3.78 11.09
C ALA A 116 -44.14 -3.24 9.90
N GLU A 117 -45.03 -2.28 10.13
CA GLU A 117 -45.76 -1.56 9.06
C GLU A 117 -44.82 -0.74 8.17
N SER A 118 -43.66 -0.33 8.70
CA SER A 118 -42.69 0.49 7.99
C SER A 118 -41.31 0.44 8.65
N TYR A 119 -40.25 0.36 7.84
CA TYR A 119 -38.85 0.44 8.30
C TYR A 119 -38.31 1.88 8.31
N TRP A 120 -39.13 2.87 7.94
CA TRP A 120 -38.73 4.27 7.94
C TRP A 120 -38.44 4.75 9.37
N GLN A 121 -37.22 5.23 9.60
CA GLN A 121 -36.85 5.86 10.86
C GLN A 121 -37.13 7.35 10.78
N PRO A 122 -37.84 7.95 11.76
CA PRO A 122 -38.06 9.39 11.79
C PRO A 122 -36.72 10.10 11.96
N VAL A 123 -36.49 11.14 11.16
CA VAL A 123 -35.30 11.99 11.27
C VAL A 123 -35.31 12.63 12.65
N THR A 124 -34.41 12.17 13.53
CA THR A 124 -34.25 12.75 14.85
C THR A 124 -33.36 13.98 14.72
N GLY A 125 -33.98 15.12 14.52
CA GLY A 125 -33.31 16.40 14.36
C GLY A 125 -34.08 17.28 13.38
N SER A 126 -34.93 18.16 13.91
CA SER A 126 -35.43 19.32 13.16
C SER A 126 -34.23 20.22 12.89
N ARG A 127 -33.48 19.92 11.81
CA ARG A 127 -32.41 20.79 11.36
C ARG A 127 -33.10 21.95 10.66
N ASP A 128 -33.18 23.10 11.34
CA ASP A 128 -33.74 24.33 10.78
C ASP A 128 -33.03 24.68 9.46
N LEU A 129 -33.68 24.32 8.36
CA LEU A 129 -33.20 24.57 6.99
C LEU A 129 -33.18 26.06 6.68
N THR A 130 -33.86 26.87 7.47
CA THR A 130 -33.89 28.33 7.44
C THR A 130 -32.53 28.97 7.77
N LYS A 131 -31.56 28.22 8.31
CA LYS A 131 -30.19 28.70 8.58
C LYS A 131 -29.20 28.46 7.43
N MET A 132 -29.65 27.86 6.32
CA MET A 132 -28.80 27.53 5.16
C MET A 132 -28.92 28.52 4.01
N PHE A 133 -29.86 29.47 4.08
CA PHE A 133 -30.08 30.56 3.13
C PHE A 133 -29.95 31.90 3.84
#